data_AF-A0A382SNM7-F1
#
_entry.id   AF-A0A382SNM7-F1
#
_cell.length_a   1.000
_cell.length_b   1.000
_cell.length_c   1.000
_cell.angle_alpha   90.00
_cell.angle_beta   90.00
_cell.angle_gamma   90.00
#
_symmetry.space_group_name_H-M   'P 1'
#
loop_
_entity.id
_entity.type
_entity.pdbx_description
1 polymer ?
#
loop_
_entity_poly.entity_id
_entity_poly.type
_entity_poly.pdbx_seq_one_letter_code
_entity_poly.pdbx_strand_id
1 'polypeptide(L)'
;ALDYLGPGYQWQTEIFSSDSILDGSTGYLLFRGSGDPYLTKENIWFIVNQLQNLGLQSIEDGLLLDQSYFEANQSNSGDFDNDPLRPYNLMPSALLANFNMVDFTLAPNSTTHSVDIAFNTLPTNIIFDNKMRLGKGQCHNFMDSVVFNEIQSNNVVTISVEGYFPEDCAKVEHELSLTNTNHYFYSIFSDFWHLSGGEFKGYMVEVSKKNLGKPLLIYKSPPLTEIIRLTNKDSNNFMSRQIFLTLGNHQNNKVANLQESRMVVSLMLDKYGIDFQDQFIDNGSGLSRKNLIRAETVSQLLMKIYQHP
;
A
#
# COMPACT_ATOMS: atom_id res chain seq x y z
N ALA A 1 14.40 5.21 -12.68
CA ALA A 1 14.52 4.80 -11.27
C ALA A 1 15.91 4.24 -10.97
N LEU A 2 16.34 3.12 -11.57
CA LEU A 2 17.68 2.52 -11.33
C LEU A 2 18.82 3.53 -11.49
N ASP A 3 18.85 4.26 -12.60
CA ASP A 3 19.92 5.25 -12.87
C ASP A 3 19.87 6.48 -11.95
N TYR A 4 18.68 6.82 -11.46
CA TYR A 4 18.43 8.06 -10.74
C TYR A 4 18.57 7.89 -9.22
N LEU A 5 17.93 6.87 -8.66
CA LEU A 5 17.98 6.52 -7.23
C LEU A 5 19.18 5.61 -6.90
N GLY A 6 19.63 4.83 -7.87
CA GLY A 6 20.64 3.79 -7.69
C GLY A 6 20.04 2.42 -7.34
N PRO A 7 20.68 1.31 -7.76
CA PRO A 7 20.16 -0.05 -7.56
C PRO A 7 20.05 -0.48 -6.08
N GLY A 8 20.85 0.15 -5.21
CA GLY A 8 20.86 -0.09 -3.76
C GLY A 8 19.98 0.88 -2.97
N TYR A 9 19.16 1.70 -3.63
CA TYR A 9 18.22 2.58 -2.92
C TYR A 9 17.26 1.76 -2.06
N GLN A 10 17.04 2.21 -0.83
CA GLN A 10 16.10 1.60 0.11
C GLN A 10 15.23 2.72 0.68
N TRP A 11 13.93 2.49 0.70
CA TRP A 11 12.99 3.33 1.40
C TRP A 11 13.16 3.14 2.90
N GLN A 12 12.88 4.20 3.65
CA GLN A 12 12.96 4.21 5.11
C GLN A 12 11.59 4.42 5.73
N THR A 13 11.31 3.66 6.78
CA THR A 13 10.21 3.92 7.70
C THR A 13 10.82 4.27 9.05
N GLU A 14 10.71 5.53 9.43
CA GLU A 14 11.25 6.07 10.68
C GLU A 14 10.19 6.01 11.78
N ILE A 15 10.59 5.54 12.95
CA ILE A 15 9.71 5.35 14.09
C ILE A 15 10.24 6.17 15.24
N PHE A 16 9.42 7.04 15.80
CA PHE A 16 9.76 7.93 16.90
C PHE A 16 8.88 7.58 18.10
N SER A 17 9.47 7.68 19.28
CA SER A 17 8.74 7.58 20.53
C SER A 17 8.44 8.99 21.06
N SER A 18 7.28 9.18 21.71
CA SER A 18 6.97 10.45 22.37
C SER A 18 7.97 10.74 23.50
N ASP A 19 8.38 9.68 24.21
CA ASP A 19 9.20 9.75 25.41
C ASP A 19 10.34 8.70 25.37
N SER A 20 11.17 8.72 26.41
CA SER A 20 12.19 7.69 26.62
C SER A 20 11.53 6.36 27.03
N ILE A 21 11.94 5.25 26.42
CA ILE A 21 11.35 3.91 26.64
C ILE A 21 12.01 3.11 27.78
N LEU A 22 12.70 3.78 28.71
CA LEU A 22 13.52 3.12 29.75
C LEU A 22 12.70 2.34 30.78
N ASP A 23 11.45 2.77 31.01
CA ASP A 23 10.46 2.10 31.84
C ASP A 23 9.64 1.06 31.05
N GLY A 24 9.97 0.86 29.77
CA GLY A 24 9.25 -0.02 28.86
C GLY A 24 7.93 0.57 28.34
N SER A 25 7.67 1.86 28.52
CA SER A 25 6.43 2.51 28.06
C SER A 25 6.70 3.71 27.16
N THR A 26 5.70 4.09 26.37
CA THR A 26 5.65 5.36 25.66
C THR A 26 4.22 5.84 25.54
N GLY A 27 4.02 7.16 25.49
CA GLY A 27 2.73 7.75 25.16
C GLY A 27 2.28 7.30 23.78
N TYR A 28 3.00 7.67 22.73
CA TYR A 28 2.68 7.24 21.36
C TYR A 28 3.93 6.90 20.55
N LEU A 29 3.74 6.08 19.53
CA LEU A 29 4.70 5.91 18.45
C LEU A 29 4.29 6.72 17.22
N LEU A 30 5.20 7.53 16.68
CA LEU A 30 5.03 8.16 15.38
C LEU A 30 5.73 7.33 14.30
N PHE A 31 4.98 6.91 13.29
CA PHE A 31 5.50 6.28 12.08
C PHE A 31 5.54 7.29 10.95
N ARG A 32 6.72 7.49 10.37
CA ARG A 32 6.93 8.29 9.17
C ARG A 32 7.44 7.40 8.05
N GLY A 33 6.61 7.23 7.03
CA GLY A 33 7.01 6.50 5.83
C GLY A 33 7.62 7.43 4.77
N SER A 34 8.53 6.88 3.97
CA SER A 34 9.08 7.56 2.79
C SER A 34 8.55 6.99 1.46
N GLY A 35 7.43 6.27 1.51
CA GLY A 35 6.79 5.65 0.34
C GLY A 35 7.32 4.26 0.01
N ASP A 36 7.70 3.47 1.01
CA ASP A 36 8.12 2.09 0.82
C ASP A 36 7.04 1.30 0.03
N PRO A 37 7.35 0.79 -1.17
CA PRO A 37 6.39 0.05 -1.98
C PRO A 37 6.20 -1.40 -1.52
N TYR A 38 6.99 -1.88 -0.54
CA TYR A 38 7.06 -3.30 -0.18
C TYR A 38 7.11 -3.53 1.34
N LEU A 39 6.42 -2.70 2.12
CA LEU A 39 6.27 -2.89 3.56
C LEU A 39 5.20 -3.97 3.84
N THR A 40 5.57 -5.24 3.72
CA THR A 40 4.66 -6.40 3.93
C THR A 40 4.32 -6.62 5.41
N LYS A 41 3.32 -7.48 5.67
CA LYS A 41 2.99 -7.88 7.05
C LYS A 41 4.16 -8.51 7.80
N GLU A 42 5.00 -9.30 7.13
CA GLU A 42 6.21 -9.88 7.72
C GLU A 42 7.21 -8.79 8.14
N ASN A 43 7.30 -7.71 7.35
CA ASN A 43 8.13 -6.56 7.69
C ASN A 43 7.55 -5.76 8.87
N ILE A 44 6.22 -5.63 8.98
CA ILE A 44 5.59 -5.05 10.17
C ILE A 44 5.85 -5.92 11.41
N TRP A 45 5.72 -7.25 11.30
CA TRP A 45 6.07 -8.17 12.37
C TRP A 45 7.53 -8.02 12.79
N PHE A 46 8.45 -7.89 11.83
CA PHE A 46 9.86 -7.61 12.11
C PHE A 46 10.03 -6.29 12.89
N ILE A 47 9.37 -5.21 12.46
CA ILE A 47 9.40 -3.91 13.16
C ILE A 47 8.90 -4.04 14.61
N VAL A 48 7.78 -4.73 14.83
CA VAL A 48 7.23 -4.97 16.17
C VAL A 48 8.25 -5.68 17.06
N ASN A 49 8.88 -6.75 16.57
CA ASN A 49 9.91 -7.46 17.32
C ASN A 49 11.15 -6.59 17.61
N GLN A 50 11.55 -5.72 16.68
CA GLN A 50 12.65 -4.78 16.93
C GLN A 50 12.30 -3.79 18.04
N LEU A 51 11.08 -3.25 18.05
CA LEU A 51 10.61 -2.35 19.10
C LEU A 51 10.56 -3.06 20.47
N GLN A 52 10.04 -4.28 20.53
CA GLN A 52 10.05 -5.12 21.75
C GLN A 52 11.48 -5.41 22.24
N ASN A 53 12.41 -5.70 21.32
CA ASN A 53 13.82 -5.92 21.66
C ASN A 53 14.54 -4.66 22.17
N LEU A 54 14.02 -3.47 21.86
CA LEU A 54 14.48 -2.22 22.47
C LEU A 54 13.95 -2.02 23.90
N GLY A 55 13.11 -2.93 24.39
CA GLY A 55 12.53 -2.92 25.73
C GLY A 55 11.14 -2.28 25.80
N LEU A 56 10.56 -1.84 24.68
CA LEU A 56 9.22 -1.24 24.66
C LEU A 56 8.16 -2.33 24.84
N GLN A 57 7.32 -2.18 25.86
CA GLN A 57 6.27 -3.13 26.27
C GLN A 57 4.87 -2.54 26.16
N SER A 58 4.69 -1.23 26.43
CA SER A 58 3.38 -0.57 26.36
C SER A 58 3.36 0.71 25.50
N ILE A 59 2.21 0.94 24.84
CA ILE A 59 1.89 2.15 24.07
C ILE A 59 0.53 2.67 24.56
N GLU A 60 0.48 3.88 25.14
CA GLU A 60 -0.68 4.33 25.92
C GLU A 60 -1.72 5.15 25.12
N ASP A 61 -1.26 5.96 24.16
CA ASP A 61 -2.05 6.91 23.38
C ASP A 61 -2.14 6.53 21.88
N GLY A 62 -1.58 5.39 21.51
CA GLY A 62 -1.69 4.79 20.19
C GLY A 62 -0.63 5.26 19.19
N LEU A 63 -1.02 5.43 17.93
CA LEU A 63 -0.12 5.73 16.81
C LEU A 63 -0.35 7.12 16.23
N LEU A 64 0.75 7.79 15.89
CA LEU A 64 0.74 8.93 14.98
C LEU A 64 1.27 8.48 13.62
N LEU A 65 0.51 8.68 12.55
CA LEU A 65 0.88 8.25 11.20
C LEU A 65 1.19 9.48 10.34
N ASP A 66 2.41 9.57 9.83
CA ASP A 66 2.87 10.70 9.03
C ASP A 66 2.96 10.32 7.55
N GLN A 67 2.00 10.84 6.79
CA GLN A 67 1.86 10.63 5.34
C GLN A 67 2.54 11.73 4.50
N SER A 68 3.19 12.72 5.13
CA SER A 68 3.56 13.98 4.47
C SER A 68 4.77 13.90 3.54
N TYR A 69 5.37 12.72 3.36
CA TYR A 69 6.42 12.52 2.36
C TYR A 69 5.89 12.64 0.93
N PHE A 70 4.64 12.24 0.69
CA PHE A 70 3.96 12.42 -0.59
C PHE A 70 2.93 13.54 -0.50
N GLU A 71 2.71 14.21 -1.64
CA GLU A 71 1.60 15.13 -1.81
C GLU A 71 0.30 14.32 -1.71
N ALA A 72 -0.67 14.85 -0.96
CA ALA A 72 -1.95 14.20 -0.80
C ALA A 72 -2.60 13.91 -2.16
N ASN A 73 -3.14 12.70 -2.31
CA ASN A 73 -3.76 12.29 -3.56
C ASN A 73 -4.92 13.21 -3.93
N GLN A 74 -4.92 13.69 -5.17
CA GLN A 74 -6.00 14.50 -5.73
C GLN A 74 -7.07 13.66 -6.46
N SER A 75 -6.88 12.34 -6.53
CA SER A 75 -7.75 11.38 -7.20
C SER A 75 -8.20 10.29 -6.23
N ASN A 76 -9.33 9.66 -6.52
CA ASN A 76 -9.86 8.52 -5.77
C ASN A 76 -9.55 7.21 -6.49
N SER A 77 -9.49 6.10 -5.75
CA SER A 77 -9.22 4.78 -6.31
C SER A 77 -10.27 4.35 -7.35
N GLY A 78 -11.51 4.82 -7.24
CA GLY A 78 -12.59 4.50 -8.19
C GLY A 78 -12.59 5.32 -9.48
N ASP A 79 -11.76 6.36 -9.62
CA ASP A 79 -11.86 7.31 -10.75
C ASP A 79 -11.59 6.67 -12.13
N PHE A 80 -10.93 5.50 -12.18
CA PHE A 80 -10.58 4.82 -13.42
C PHE A 80 -11.72 3.98 -14.02
N ASP A 81 -12.42 3.20 -13.19
CA ASP A 81 -13.39 2.19 -13.61
C ASP A 81 -14.57 1.99 -12.63
N ASN A 82 -14.69 2.83 -11.60
CA ASN A 82 -15.66 2.72 -10.50
C ASN A 82 -15.49 1.47 -9.63
N ASP A 83 -14.31 0.84 -9.59
CA ASP A 83 -14.03 -0.30 -8.72
C ASP A 83 -12.95 0.05 -7.67
N PRO A 84 -13.27 0.90 -6.68
CA PRO A 84 -12.30 1.53 -5.78
C PRO A 84 -11.55 0.55 -4.87
N LEU A 85 -12.06 -0.67 -4.69
CA LEU A 85 -11.47 -1.70 -3.83
C LEU A 85 -10.56 -2.67 -4.59
N ARG A 86 -10.38 -2.51 -5.91
CA ARG A 86 -9.45 -3.35 -6.65
C ARG A 86 -8.01 -3.00 -6.28
N PRO A 87 -7.14 -4.00 -6.00
CA PRO A 87 -5.74 -3.74 -5.68
C PRO A 87 -4.99 -2.91 -6.73
N TYR A 88 -5.31 -3.08 -8.02
CA TYR A 88 -4.69 -2.30 -9.08
C TYR A 88 -5.06 -0.80 -9.06
N ASN A 89 -6.11 -0.42 -8.33
CA ASN A 89 -6.60 0.95 -8.15
C ASN A 89 -6.05 1.63 -6.89
N LEU A 90 -5.31 0.91 -6.04
CA LEU A 90 -4.76 1.45 -4.80
C LEU A 90 -3.95 2.74 -5.06
N MET A 91 -4.27 3.77 -4.28
CA MET A 91 -3.61 5.07 -4.38
C MET A 91 -2.27 5.06 -3.65
N PRO A 92 -1.28 5.84 -4.12
CA PRO A 92 0.02 5.96 -3.46
C PRO A 92 -0.13 6.49 -2.03
N SER A 93 0.76 6.07 -1.14
CA SER A 93 0.74 6.46 0.27
C SER A 93 2.14 6.39 0.83
N ALA A 94 2.56 7.38 1.63
CA ALA A 94 3.92 7.42 2.15
C ALA A 94 4.17 6.30 3.18
N LEU A 95 3.13 5.90 3.90
CA LEU A 95 3.13 4.80 4.86
C LEU A 95 1.95 3.87 4.57
N LEU A 96 2.25 2.66 4.10
CA LEU A 96 1.23 1.67 3.78
C LEU A 96 1.75 0.26 4.10
N ALA A 97 0.95 -0.53 4.81
CA ALA A 97 1.28 -1.92 5.10
C ALA A 97 0.57 -2.87 4.14
N ASN A 98 1.29 -3.88 3.68
CA ASN A 98 0.77 -5.07 3.00
C ASN A 98 -0.22 -4.76 1.86
N PHE A 99 0.09 -3.77 1.02
CA PHE A 99 -0.76 -3.36 -0.11
C PHE A 99 -2.20 -3.01 0.27
N ASN A 100 -2.46 -2.68 1.55
CA ASN A 100 -3.80 -2.48 2.10
C ASN A 100 -4.76 -3.65 1.80
N MET A 101 -4.20 -4.85 1.61
CA MET A 101 -4.85 -5.97 0.95
C MET A 101 -5.42 -6.96 1.96
N VAL A 102 -6.64 -7.41 1.67
CA VAL A 102 -7.33 -8.49 2.37
C VAL A 102 -7.64 -9.59 1.36
N ASP A 103 -7.03 -10.75 1.56
CA ASP A 103 -7.28 -11.95 0.77
C ASP A 103 -8.28 -12.87 1.48
N PHE A 104 -9.23 -13.39 0.73
CA PHE A 104 -10.26 -14.29 1.25
C PHE A 104 -10.74 -15.31 0.23
N THR A 105 -11.42 -16.33 0.73
CA THR A 105 -12.04 -17.38 -0.07
C THR A 105 -13.54 -17.37 0.17
N LEU A 106 -14.32 -17.32 -0.91
CA LEU A 106 -15.75 -17.54 -0.91
C LEU A 106 -16.04 -19.01 -1.22
N ALA A 107 -16.93 -19.65 -0.46
CA ALA A 107 -17.34 -21.02 -0.70
C ALA A 107 -18.84 -21.23 -0.42
N PRO A 108 -19.54 -22.07 -1.19
CA PRO A 108 -20.91 -22.41 -0.86
C PRO A 108 -20.95 -23.37 0.34
N ASN A 109 -21.87 -23.13 1.27
CA ASN A 109 -22.12 -24.02 2.39
C ASN A 109 -23.49 -24.67 2.25
N SER A 110 -23.50 -25.94 1.81
CA SER A 110 -24.71 -26.72 1.60
C SER A 110 -25.46 -27.05 2.90
N THR A 111 -24.78 -27.02 4.05
CA THR A 111 -25.41 -27.34 5.34
C THR A 111 -26.27 -26.18 5.82
N THR A 112 -25.70 -24.97 5.82
CA THR A 112 -26.36 -23.74 6.27
C THR A 112 -27.14 -23.02 5.17
N HIS A 113 -27.01 -23.47 3.92
CA HIS A 113 -27.56 -22.82 2.74
C HIS A 113 -27.10 -21.35 2.62
N SER A 114 -25.82 -21.11 2.92
CA SER A 114 -25.18 -19.78 2.90
C SER A 114 -23.89 -19.80 2.08
N VAL A 115 -23.26 -18.64 1.95
CA VAL A 115 -21.91 -18.50 1.40
C VAL A 115 -20.98 -18.21 2.56
N ASP A 116 -19.90 -18.96 2.70
CA ASP A 116 -18.89 -18.72 3.72
C ASP A 116 -17.78 -17.82 3.16
N ILE A 117 -17.26 -16.92 4.00
CA ILE A 117 -16.06 -16.13 3.71
C ILE A 117 -14.96 -16.57 4.69
N ALA A 118 -13.87 -17.11 4.16
CA ALA A 118 -12.73 -17.57 4.94
C ALA A 118 -11.51 -16.70 4.68
N PHE A 119 -10.78 -16.35 5.74
CA PHE A 119 -9.58 -15.51 5.69
C PHE A 119 -8.38 -16.29 6.19
N ASN A 120 -7.22 -16.11 5.55
CA ASN A 120 -5.95 -16.57 6.13
C ASN A 120 -5.53 -15.67 7.29
N THR A 121 -5.66 -14.35 7.10
CA THR A 121 -5.40 -13.32 8.11
C THR A 121 -6.36 -12.16 7.87
N LEU A 122 -7.10 -11.75 8.90
CA LEU A 122 -7.97 -10.57 8.87
C LEU A 122 -7.67 -9.73 10.11
N PRO A 123 -7.20 -8.48 9.95
CA PRO A 123 -6.95 -7.61 11.09
C PRO A 123 -8.21 -7.35 11.93
N THR A 124 -8.08 -7.30 13.25
CA THR A 124 -9.21 -7.31 14.20
C THR A 124 -10.25 -6.20 13.96
N ASN A 125 -9.82 -5.02 13.51
CA ASN A 125 -10.72 -3.87 13.28
C ASN A 125 -11.31 -3.82 11.86
N ILE A 126 -11.15 -4.88 11.08
CA ILE A 126 -11.70 -5.02 9.73
C ILE A 126 -12.72 -6.15 9.77
N ILE A 127 -13.98 -5.82 9.49
CA ILE A 127 -15.11 -6.75 9.60
C ILE A 127 -15.71 -6.98 8.21
N PHE A 128 -16.07 -8.22 7.91
CA PHE A 128 -16.86 -8.54 6.71
C PHE A 128 -18.31 -8.82 7.10
N ASP A 129 -19.21 -7.96 6.66
CA ASP A 129 -20.66 -8.14 6.79
C ASP A 129 -21.18 -8.90 5.58
N ASN A 130 -21.22 -10.23 5.72
CA ASN A 130 -21.58 -11.15 4.65
C ASN A 130 -23.10 -11.24 4.47
N LYS A 131 -23.62 -10.68 3.39
CA LYS A 131 -25.02 -10.75 2.97
C LYS A 131 -25.22 -11.54 1.67
N MET A 132 -24.22 -12.33 1.29
CA MET A 132 -24.25 -13.16 0.10
C MET A 132 -25.32 -14.23 0.20
N ARG A 133 -25.88 -14.61 -0.96
CA ARG A 133 -26.89 -15.67 -1.07
C ARG A 133 -26.43 -16.73 -2.06
N LEU A 134 -26.78 -17.97 -1.77
CA LEU A 134 -26.71 -19.03 -2.75
C LEU A 134 -27.79 -18.86 -3.82
N GLY A 135 -27.48 -19.27 -5.05
CA GLY A 135 -28.45 -19.25 -6.14
C GLY A 135 -27.98 -20.06 -7.34
N LYS A 136 -28.80 -20.02 -8.41
CA LYS A 136 -28.44 -20.62 -9.70
C LYS A 136 -27.61 -19.66 -10.53
N GLY A 137 -26.64 -20.18 -11.27
CA GLY A 137 -25.80 -19.37 -12.14
C GLY A 137 -24.61 -20.14 -12.68
N GLN A 138 -23.80 -19.47 -13.51
CA GLN A 138 -22.53 -20.01 -13.98
C GLN A 138 -21.40 -19.57 -13.05
N CYS A 139 -20.39 -20.43 -12.88
CA CYS A 139 -19.21 -20.11 -12.07
C CYS A 139 -18.27 -19.10 -12.69
N HIS A 140 -18.46 -18.80 -13.98
CA HIS A 140 -17.65 -17.81 -14.68
C HIS A 140 -18.25 -16.41 -14.47
N ASN A 141 -17.40 -15.45 -14.10
CA ASN A 141 -17.69 -14.02 -13.98
C ASN A 141 -18.82 -13.62 -13.01
N PHE A 142 -19.34 -14.53 -12.17
CA PHE A 142 -20.36 -14.14 -11.19
C PHE A 142 -19.84 -13.08 -10.19
N MET A 143 -18.52 -13.05 -9.95
CA MET A 143 -17.87 -12.06 -9.09
C MET A 143 -18.07 -10.62 -9.56
N ASP A 144 -18.30 -10.39 -10.87
CA ASP A 144 -18.58 -9.06 -11.41
C ASP A 144 -19.94 -8.51 -10.93
N SER A 145 -20.81 -9.38 -10.42
CA SER A 145 -22.12 -9.01 -9.84
C SER A 145 -22.11 -8.92 -8.31
N VAL A 146 -20.98 -9.25 -7.68
CA VAL A 146 -20.81 -9.13 -6.22
C VAL A 146 -20.41 -7.70 -5.91
N VAL A 147 -21.17 -7.06 -5.04
CA VAL A 147 -20.93 -5.69 -4.60
C VAL A 147 -20.18 -5.72 -3.28
N PHE A 148 -19.05 -5.02 -3.26
CA PHE A 148 -18.25 -4.78 -2.08
C PHE A 148 -18.37 -3.30 -1.71
N ASN A 149 -18.86 -3.01 -0.50
CA ASN A 149 -18.98 -1.64 -0.02
C ASN A 149 -18.17 -1.46 1.26
N GLU A 150 -17.19 -0.55 1.21
CA GLU A 150 -16.39 -0.16 2.38
C GLU A 150 -17.11 0.92 3.17
N ILE A 151 -17.40 0.63 4.43
CA ILE A 151 -18.07 1.55 5.36
C ILE A 151 -17.15 1.72 6.55
N GLN A 152 -16.68 2.94 6.78
CA GLN A 152 -15.93 3.27 7.98
C GLN A 152 -16.87 3.87 9.04
N SER A 153 -16.85 3.27 10.24
CA SER A 153 -17.59 3.77 11.39
C SER A 153 -16.72 3.67 12.64
N ASN A 154 -16.44 4.80 13.27
CA ASN A 154 -15.48 4.91 14.37
C ASN A 154 -14.12 4.32 13.98
N ASN A 155 -13.60 3.39 14.78
CA ASN A 155 -12.30 2.74 14.63
C ASN A 155 -12.38 1.43 13.85
N VAL A 156 -13.52 1.14 13.20
CA VAL A 156 -13.78 -0.13 12.50
C VAL A 156 -14.08 0.15 11.03
N VAL A 157 -13.50 -0.66 10.15
CA VAL A 157 -13.85 -0.71 8.72
C VAL A 157 -14.67 -1.96 8.48
N THR A 158 -15.88 -1.79 7.94
CA THR A 158 -16.76 -2.89 7.57
C THR A 158 -16.83 -2.99 6.05
N ILE A 159 -16.53 -4.16 5.50
CA ILE A 159 -16.81 -4.51 4.11
C ILE A 159 -18.13 -5.25 4.07
N SER A 160 -19.16 -4.60 3.53
CA SER A 160 -20.41 -5.28 3.21
C SER A 160 -20.26 -6.02 1.90
N VAL A 161 -20.58 -7.31 1.91
CA VAL A 161 -20.50 -8.19 0.73
C VAL A 161 -21.90 -8.63 0.35
N GLU A 162 -22.40 -8.13 -0.78
CA GLU A 162 -23.76 -8.39 -1.25
C GLU A 162 -23.74 -8.99 -2.65
N GLY A 163 -24.54 -10.03 -2.90
CA GLY A 163 -24.59 -10.66 -4.21
C GLY A 163 -25.00 -12.13 -4.15
N TYR A 164 -24.82 -12.81 -5.28
CA TYR A 164 -25.15 -14.22 -5.45
C TYR A 164 -23.89 -15.04 -5.71
N PHE A 165 -23.79 -16.18 -5.05
CA PHE A 165 -22.78 -17.20 -5.31
C PHE A 165 -23.48 -18.43 -5.93
N PRO A 166 -23.09 -18.91 -7.12
CA PRO A 166 -23.77 -20.04 -7.71
C PRO A 166 -23.49 -21.35 -6.95
N GLU A 167 -24.54 -22.10 -6.63
CA GLU A 167 -24.50 -23.30 -5.77
C GLU A 167 -23.56 -24.39 -6.27
N ASP A 168 -23.46 -24.56 -7.59
CA ASP A 168 -22.65 -25.61 -8.22
C ASP A 168 -21.16 -25.24 -8.35
N CYS A 169 -20.74 -24.08 -7.81
CA CYS A 169 -19.37 -23.62 -7.94
C CYS A 169 -18.46 -24.11 -6.82
N ALA A 170 -17.22 -24.42 -7.20
CA ALA A 170 -16.15 -24.57 -6.23
C ALA A 170 -15.84 -23.24 -5.53
N LYS A 171 -15.05 -23.30 -4.47
CA LYS A 171 -14.55 -22.11 -3.78
C LYS A 171 -13.79 -21.17 -4.73
N VAL A 172 -13.90 -19.87 -4.49
CA VAL A 172 -13.24 -18.81 -5.27
C VAL A 172 -12.39 -17.95 -4.36
N GLU A 173 -11.15 -17.72 -4.74
CA GLU A 173 -10.25 -16.78 -4.08
C GLU A 173 -10.47 -15.36 -4.62
N HIS A 174 -10.40 -14.40 -3.73
CA HIS A 174 -10.57 -12.99 -4.07
C HIS A 174 -9.75 -12.10 -3.14
N GLU A 175 -9.47 -10.90 -3.62
CA GLU A 175 -8.67 -9.90 -2.92
C GLU A 175 -9.34 -8.53 -3.05
N LEU A 176 -9.25 -7.75 -1.98
CA LEU A 176 -9.65 -6.35 -1.96
C LEU A 176 -8.52 -5.53 -1.37
N SER A 177 -8.31 -4.32 -1.90
CA SER A 177 -7.50 -3.29 -1.29
C SER A 177 -8.41 -2.25 -0.67
N LEU A 178 -8.28 -2.04 0.63
CA LEU A 178 -9.05 -0.99 1.30
C LEU A 178 -8.66 0.40 0.79
N THR A 179 -9.54 1.37 0.95
CA THR A 179 -9.28 2.76 0.56
C THR A 179 -8.63 3.56 1.68
N ASN A 180 -8.93 3.27 2.96
CA ASN A 180 -8.26 3.89 4.10
C ASN A 180 -6.93 3.18 4.43
N THR A 181 -5.81 3.74 3.99
CA THR A 181 -4.48 3.14 4.16
C THR A 181 -3.96 3.16 5.60
N ASN A 182 -4.34 4.17 6.38
CA ASN A 182 -3.94 4.28 7.80
C ASN A 182 -4.63 3.23 8.67
N HIS A 183 -5.90 2.93 8.38
CA HIS A 183 -6.69 2.00 9.18
C HIS A 183 -6.13 0.58 9.17
N TYR A 184 -5.78 0.07 8.00
CA TYR A 184 -5.16 -1.25 7.91
C TYR A 184 -3.79 -1.28 8.56
N PHE A 185 -2.95 -0.27 8.32
CA PHE A 185 -1.63 -0.16 8.94
C PHE A 185 -1.73 -0.24 10.47
N TYR A 186 -2.62 0.56 11.05
CA TYR A 186 -2.91 0.51 12.47
C TYR A 186 -3.37 -0.88 12.91
N SER A 187 -4.35 -1.46 12.22
CA SER A 187 -4.98 -2.71 12.62
C SER A 187 -3.99 -3.87 12.62
N ILE A 188 -3.18 -4.01 11.57
CA ILE A 188 -2.17 -5.07 11.50
C ILE A 188 -1.03 -4.84 12.51
N PHE A 189 -0.63 -3.58 12.73
CA PHE A 189 0.37 -3.27 13.75
C PHE A 189 -0.13 -3.60 15.16
N SER A 190 -1.36 -3.19 15.51
CA SER A 190 -1.95 -3.43 16.83
C SER A 190 -2.09 -4.92 17.11
N ASP A 191 -2.52 -5.70 16.11
CA ASP A 191 -2.65 -7.14 16.23
C ASP A 191 -1.30 -7.80 16.49
N PHE A 192 -0.27 -7.42 15.73
CA PHE A 192 1.08 -7.93 15.93
C PHE A 192 1.69 -7.49 17.27
N TRP A 193 1.43 -6.25 17.71
CA TRP A 193 1.88 -5.78 19.01
C TRP A 193 1.28 -6.63 20.14
N HIS A 194 -0.04 -6.86 20.12
CA HIS A 194 -0.71 -7.72 21.08
C HIS A 194 -0.23 -9.16 21.02
N LEU A 195 -0.02 -9.72 19.82
CA LEU A 195 0.52 -11.07 19.65
C LEU A 195 1.95 -11.21 20.18
N SER A 196 2.75 -10.14 20.16
CA SER A 196 4.07 -10.10 20.80
C SER A 196 4.03 -9.97 22.33
N GLY A 197 2.83 -9.84 22.93
CA GLY A 197 2.63 -9.66 24.36
C GLY A 197 2.64 -8.19 24.82
N GLY A 198 2.63 -7.24 23.88
CA GLY A 198 2.63 -5.82 24.17
C GLY A 198 1.24 -5.28 24.58
N GLU A 199 1.24 -4.33 25.50
CA GLU A 199 0.04 -3.57 25.86
C GLU A 199 -0.13 -2.40 24.90
N PHE A 200 -1.35 -2.21 24.39
CA PHE A 200 -1.67 -1.16 23.44
C PHE A 200 -2.99 -0.51 23.80
N LYS A 201 -3.00 0.81 23.89
CA LYS A 201 -4.18 1.64 24.10
C LYS A 201 -4.19 2.79 23.10
N GLY A 202 -5.33 3.44 22.98
CA GLY A 202 -5.53 4.52 22.01
C GLY A 202 -5.84 4.00 20.61
N TYR A 203 -5.68 4.87 19.63
CA TYR A 203 -5.97 4.61 18.23
C TYR A 203 -4.92 5.29 17.34
N MET A 204 -5.17 5.42 16.05
CA MET A 204 -4.31 6.19 15.16
C MET A 204 -4.79 7.64 14.99
N VAL A 205 -3.85 8.55 14.77
CA VAL A 205 -4.11 9.91 14.29
C VAL A 205 -3.13 10.23 13.16
N GLU A 206 -3.66 10.71 12.03
CA GLU A 206 -2.79 11.23 10.96
C GLU A 206 -2.21 12.58 11.36
N VAL A 207 -0.90 12.77 11.18
CA VAL A 207 -0.20 13.99 11.52
C VAL A 207 0.80 14.38 10.45
N SER A 208 1.22 15.64 10.44
CA SER A 208 2.44 16.07 9.76
C SER A 208 3.28 16.87 10.75
N LYS A 209 4.32 16.24 11.31
CA LYS A 209 5.18 16.89 12.32
C LYS A 209 6.49 17.34 11.68
N LYS A 210 6.92 18.58 11.93
CA LYS A 210 8.26 19.06 11.53
C LYS A 210 9.22 18.95 12.70
N ASN A 211 10.52 18.94 12.42
CA ASN A 211 11.59 18.98 13.42
C ASN A 211 11.51 17.84 14.44
N LEU A 212 11.31 16.61 13.97
CA LEU A 212 11.45 15.44 14.83
C LEU A 212 12.91 15.27 15.25
N GLY A 213 13.11 14.70 16.44
CA GLY A 213 14.43 14.33 16.95
C GLY A 213 15.04 13.15 16.20
N LYS A 214 15.92 12.40 16.86
CA LYS A 214 16.43 11.14 16.28
C LYS A 214 15.34 10.05 16.39
N PRO A 215 15.09 9.26 15.33
CA PRO A 215 14.17 8.13 15.41
C PRO A 215 14.67 7.09 16.42
N LEU A 216 13.71 6.45 17.09
CA LEU A 216 13.93 5.28 17.94
C LEU A 216 14.40 4.09 17.10
N LEU A 217 13.76 3.88 15.95
CA LEU A 217 14.04 2.80 15.01
C LEU A 217 13.91 3.31 13.58
N ILE A 218 14.79 2.86 12.68
CA ILE A 218 14.67 3.07 11.24
C ILE A 218 14.61 1.70 10.58
N TYR A 219 13.49 1.38 9.96
CA TYR A 219 13.36 0.22 9.07
C TYR A 219 13.77 0.62 7.65
N LYS A 220 14.46 -0.28 6.94
CA LYS A 220 14.85 -0.11 5.54
C LYS A 220 14.20 -1.21 4.70
N SER A 221 13.56 -0.84 3.60
CA SER A 221 12.99 -1.77 2.63
C SER A 221 14.05 -2.68 1.99
N PRO A 222 13.69 -3.75 1.28
CA PRO A 222 14.58 -4.38 0.31
C PRO A 222 15.12 -3.35 -0.72
N PRO A 223 16.27 -3.62 -1.36
CA PRO A 223 16.86 -2.69 -2.33
C PRO A 223 15.99 -2.54 -3.58
N LEU A 224 16.10 -1.38 -4.24
CA LEU A 224 15.36 -1.03 -5.45
C LEU A 224 15.44 -2.11 -6.54
N THR A 225 16.58 -2.78 -6.68
CA THR A 225 16.76 -3.89 -7.65
C THR A 225 15.79 -5.04 -7.45
N GLU A 226 15.53 -5.42 -6.20
CA GLU A 226 14.55 -6.46 -5.87
C GLU A 226 13.13 -5.96 -6.08
N ILE A 227 12.84 -4.76 -5.59
CA ILE A 227 11.53 -4.13 -5.66
C ILE A 227 11.10 -3.90 -7.12
N ILE A 228 11.99 -3.43 -7.99
CA ILE A 228 11.71 -3.26 -9.43
C ILE A 228 11.46 -4.60 -10.11
N ARG A 229 12.16 -5.67 -9.72
CA ARG A 229 11.92 -7.01 -10.28
C ARG A 229 10.50 -7.46 -9.99
N LEU A 230 10.05 -7.35 -8.73
CA LEU A 230 8.70 -7.69 -8.31
C LEU A 230 7.66 -6.80 -9.02
N THR A 231 7.89 -5.49 -9.01
CA THR A 231 7.04 -4.50 -9.69
C THR A 231 6.78 -4.88 -11.15
N ASN A 232 7.85 -5.22 -11.90
CA ASN A 232 7.74 -5.57 -13.30
C ASN A 232 7.18 -6.98 -13.55
N LYS A 233 7.50 -7.96 -12.68
CA LYS A 233 7.04 -9.35 -12.85
C LYS A 233 5.55 -9.50 -12.56
N ASP A 234 5.08 -8.80 -11.54
CA ASP A 234 3.69 -8.85 -11.10
C ASP A 234 2.86 -7.72 -11.72
N SER A 235 3.49 -6.87 -12.55
CA SER A 235 2.88 -5.67 -13.15
C SER A 235 2.17 -4.82 -12.08
N ASN A 236 2.81 -4.63 -10.93
CA ASN A 236 2.16 -4.07 -9.75
C ASN A 236 2.03 -2.54 -9.84
N ASN A 237 0.78 -2.08 -9.96
CA ASN A 237 0.45 -0.66 -10.13
C ASN A 237 0.88 0.19 -8.93
N PHE A 238 0.60 -0.28 -7.72
CA PHE A 238 0.93 0.45 -6.49
C PHE A 238 2.44 0.67 -6.40
N MET A 239 3.23 -0.40 -6.50
CA MET A 239 4.70 -0.31 -6.45
C MET A 239 5.25 0.63 -7.52
N SER A 240 4.71 0.55 -8.74
CA SER A 240 5.12 1.43 -9.84
C SER A 240 4.86 2.91 -9.54
N ARG A 241 3.70 3.24 -8.95
CA ARG A 241 3.36 4.62 -8.57
C ARG A 241 4.21 5.14 -7.41
N GLN A 242 4.49 4.31 -6.41
CA GLN A 242 5.37 4.64 -5.29
C GLN A 242 6.78 4.98 -5.81
N ILE A 243 7.36 4.10 -6.63
CA ILE A 243 8.68 4.30 -7.26
C ILE A 243 8.70 5.61 -8.06
N PHE A 244 7.64 5.87 -8.83
CA PHE A 244 7.53 7.08 -9.63
C PHE A 244 7.49 8.34 -8.77
N LEU A 245 6.65 8.38 -7.73
CA LEU A 245 6.57 9.52 -6.81
C LEU A 245 7.89 9.77 -6.06
N THR A 246 8.60 8.70 -5.68
CA THR A 246 9.93 8.82 -5.06
C THR A 246 10.93 9.57 -5.95
N LEU A 247 10.81 9.50 -7.28
CA LEU A 247 11.66 10.29 -8.20
C LEU A 247 11.47 11.80 -7.98
N GLY A 248 10.25 12.24 -7.67
CA GLY A 248 9.90 13.65 -7.48
C GLY A 248 10.50 14.30 -6.23
N ASN A 249 11.10 13.53 -5.32
CA ASN A 249 11.80 14.09 -4.15
C ASN A 249 13.28 14.42 -4.45
N HIS A 250 13.57 14.91 -5.66
CA HIS A 250 14.93 15.16 -6.19
C HIS A 250 15.80 16.05 -5.29
N GLN A 251 15.19 16.88 -4.45
CA GLN A 251 15.88 17.72 -3.49
C GLN A 251 15.38 17.34 -2.10
N ASN A 252 16.18 16.51 -1.40
CA ASN A 252 15.95 16.13 -0.01
C ASN A 252 15.28 17.27 0.74
N ASN A 253 14.04 17.05 1.20
CA ASN A 253 13.15 17.96 1.95
C ASN A 253 12.00 18.62 1.18
N LYS A 254 11.63 18.17 -0.02
CA LYS A 254 10.36 18.56 -0.65
C LYS A 254 9.34 17.42 -0.58
N VAL A 255 8.06 17.77 -0.51
CA VAL A 255 6.97 16.82 -0.62
C VAL A 255 6.99 16.24 -2.05
N ALA A 256 7.11 14.92 -2.19
CA ALA A 256 7.18 14.30 -3.50
C ALA A 256 5.80 14.35 -4.18
N ASN A 257 5.78 14.77 -5.46
CA ASN A 257 4.55 14.94 -6.22
C ASN A 257 4.73 14.51 -7.69
N LEU A 258 3.61 14.36 -8.40
CA LEU A 258 3.60 13.89 -9.78
C LEU A 258 4.26 14.87 -10.75
N GLN A 259 4.20 16.17 -10.50
CA GLN A 259 4.81 17.18 -11.39
C GLN A 259 6.33 17.06 -11.39
N GLU A 260 6.95 17.04 -10.21
CA GLU A 260 8.40 16.90 -10.06
C GLU A 260 8.86 15.51 -10.55
N SER A 261 8.10 14.46 -10.27
CA SER A 261 8.41 13.10 -10.76
C SER A 261 8.46 13.03 -12.28
N ARG A 262 7.51 13.68 -12.96
CA ARG A 262 7.48 13.80 -14.43
C ARG A 262 8.66 14.62 -14.96
N MET A 263 9.02 15.71 -14.29
CA MET A 263 10.21 16.49 -14.65
C MET A 263 11.48 15.63 -14.60
N VAL A 264 11.66 14.83 -13.54
CA VAL A 264 12.81 13.91 -13.43
C VAL A 264 12.82 12.89 -14.56
N VAL A 265 11.67 12.30 -14.90
CA VAL A 265 11.59 11.37 -16.04
C VAL A 265 11.94 12.06 -17.35
N SER A 266 11.42 13.27 -17.61
CA SER A 266 11.76 14.04 -18.81
C SER A 266 13.25 14.31 -18.91
N LEU A 267 13.87 14.81 -17.83
CA LEU A 267 15.32 15.07 -17.79
C LEU A 267 16.15 13.81 -18.02
N MET A 268 15.69 12.66 -17.53
CA MET A 268 16.35 11.37 -17.74
C MET A 268 16.23 10.90 -19.19
N LEU A 269 15.08 11.06 -19.84
CA LEU A 269 14.91 10.75 -21.26
C LEU A 269 15.77 11.66 -22.14
N ASP A 270 15.79 12.96 -21.84
CA ASP A 270 16.63 13.95 -22.54
C ASP A 270 18.12 13.63 -22.40
N LYS A 271 18.57 13.24 -21.20
CA LYS A 271 19.96 12.81 -20.94
C LYS A 271 20.39 11.65 -21.85
N TYR A 272 19.48 10.76 -22.20
CA TYR A 272 19.77 9.64 -23.10
C TYR A 272 19.47 9.92 -24.58
N GLY A 273 19.02 11.15 -24.91
CA GLY A 273 18.67 11.55 -26.27
C GLY A 273 17.43 10.83 -26.79
N ILE A 274 16.48 10.50 -25.91
CA ILE A 274 15.20 9.87 -26.27
C ILE A 274 14.17 10.97 -26.49
N ASP A 275 13.54 11.00 -27.67
CA ASP A 275 12.55 12.03 -28.00
C ASP A 275 11.23 11.78 -27.26
N PHE A 276 10.94 12.66 -26.30
CA PHE A 276 9.71 12.68 -25.49
C PHE A 276 8.81 13.89 -25.77
N GLN A 277 9.03 14.62 -26.87
CA GLN A 277 8.16 15.74 -27.25
C GLN A 277 6.73 15.26 -27.56
N ASP A 278 5.74 16.10 -27.20
CA ASP A 278 4.31 15.87 -27.38
C ASP A 278 3.77 14.54 -26.82
N GLN A 279 4.45 14.01 -25.80
CA GLN A 279 4.09 12.79 -25.08
C GLN A 279 3.85 13.08 -23.61
N PHE A 280 3.19 12.16 -22.92
CA PHE A 280 2.79 12.38 -21.54
C PHE A 280 2.75 11.06 -20.77
N ILE A 281 3.48 11.03 -19.65
CA ILE A 281 3.39 9.99 -18.63
C ILE A 281 2.69 10.62 -17.44
N ASP A 282 1.48 10.17 -17.13
CA ASP A 282 0.66 10.71 -16.05
C ASP A 282 1.16 10.24 -14.68
N ASN A 283 1.52 8.95 -14.58
CA ASN A 283 2.02 8.29 -13.38
C ASN A 283 2.86 7.06 -13.73
N GLY A 284 3.39 6.38 -12.71
CA GLY A 284 4.29 5.24 -12.88
C GLY A 284 3.66 3.93 -13.36
N SER A 285 2.34 3.73 -13.25
CA SER A 285 1.73 2.41 -13.46
C SER A 285 1.20 2.16 -14.86
N GLY A 286 1.09 3.18 -15.70
CA GLY A 286 0.46 3.05 -17.01
C GLY A 286 -1.08 2.99 -16.99
N LEU A 287 -1.72 2.93 -15.82
CA LEU A 287 -3.19 2.80 -15.69
C LEU A 287 -3.95 4.00 -16.30
N SER A 288 -3.37 5.19 -16.24
CA SER A 288 -4.06 6.41 -16.69
C SER A 288 -4.37 6.40 -18.18
N ARG A 289 -5.61 6.76 -18.54
CA ARG A 289 -6.02 6.99 -19.93
C ARG A 289 -5.40 8.25 -20.55
N LYS A 290 -4.75 9.09 -19.74
CA LYS A 290 -4.02 10.28 -20.22
C LYS A 290 -2.62 9.93 -20.75
N ASN A 291 -2.11 8.75 -20.43
CA ASN A 291 -0.79 8.31 -20.89
C ASN A 291 -0.75 8.30 -22.42
N LEU A 292 0.26 8.95 -22.99
CA LEU A 292 0.51 9.03 -24.41
C LEU A 292 2.00 8.82 -24.65
N ILE A 293 2.35 7.70 -25.26
CA ILE A 293 3.73 7.37 -25.61
C ILE A 293 3.78 6.76 -27.01
N ARG A 294 4.77 7.15 -27.81
CA ARG A 294 5.00 6.61 -29.15
C ARG A 294 5.76 5.29 -29.05
N ALA A 295 5.46 4.36 -29.95
CA ALA A 295 6.18 3.10 -30.06
C ALA A 295 7.69 3.31 -30.31
N GLU A 296 8.05 4.35 -31.07
CA GLU A 296 9.44 4.71 -31.32
C GLU A 296 10.17 5.11 -30.04
N THR A 297 9.55 5.94 -29.18
CA THR A 297 10.11 6.35 -27.88
C THR A 297 10.36 5.14 -26.98
N VAL A 298 9.43 4.19 -26.93
CA VAL A 298 9.63 2.93 -26.18
C VAL A 298 10.79 2.13 -26.76
N SER A 299 10.88 2.03 -28.09
CA SER A 299 11.97 1.30 -28.77
C SER A 299 13.33 1.94 -28.51
N GLN A 300 13.42 3.27 -28.56
CA GLN A 300 14.64 4.02 -28.23
C GLN A 300 15.04 3.76 -26.77
N LEU A 301 14.09 3.80 -25.84
CA LEU A 301 14.34 3.50 -24.42
C LEU A 301 14.86 2.08 -24.22
N LEU A 302 14.23 1.07 -24.82
CA LEU A 302 14.66 -0.32 -24.72
C LEU A 302 16.07 -0.53 -25.30
N MET A 303 16.39 0.12 -26.43
CA MET A 303 17.73 0.09 -27.01
C MET A 303 18.77 0.74 -26.09
N LYS A 304 18.41 1.85 -25.43
CA LYS A 304 19.29 2.49 -24.44
C LYS A 304 19.51 1.62 -23.22
N ILE A 305 18.47 0.98 -22.71
CA ILE A 305 18.56 0.01 -21.59
C ILE A 305 19.50 -1.14 -21.96
N TYR A 306 19.36 -1.71 -23.17
CA TYR A 306 20.23 -2.80 -23.63
C TYR A 306 21.71 -2.40 -23.74
N GLN A 307 21.99 -1.14 -24.09
CA GLN A 307 23.34 -0.60 -24.22
C GLN A 307 23.92 -0.10 -22.89
N HIS A 308 23.08 0.09 -21.88
CA HIS A 308 23.49 0.62 -20.58
C HIS A 308 24.27 -0.48 -19.80
N PRO A 309 25.43 -0.16 -19.23
CA PRO A 309 26.20 -1.10 -18.39
C PRO A 309 25.43 -1.51 -17.13
#